data_AF-A0AAD8M156-F1
#
_entry.id   AF-A0AAD8M156-F1
#
_cell.length_a   1.000
_cell.length_b   1.000
_cell.length_c   1.000
_cell.angle_alpha   90.00
_cell.angle_beta   90.00
_cell.angle_gamma   90.00
#
_symmetry.space_group_name_H-M   'P 1'
#
loop_
_entity.id
_entity.type
_entity.pdbx_description
1 polymer ?
#
loop_
_entity_poly.entity_id
_entity_poly.type
_entity_poly.pdbx_seq_one_letter_code
_entity_poly.pdbx_strand_id
1 'polypeptide(L)'
;MSKLEDNLTLSWIVIDPILKRAANVSSLRPVSVRAHSDKTVIEVTYATIISGDYCGIDTTEFVESRVAAIFGCETGNNIELRELSLCLVDMVRSRLNGEMSLRILKEAMENGDRRKENGQGKEYAKNLDCRRQSLIGIDY
;
A
#
# COMPACT_ATOMS: atom_id res chain seq x y z
N MET A 1 -18.57 -0.09 -10.36
CA MET A 1 -17.84 -0.40 -9.12
C MET A 1 -17.38 0.85 -8.34
N SER A 2 -17.74 2.07 -8.77
CA SER A 2 -17.20 3.36 -8.27
C SER A 2 -17.39 3.68 -6.78
N LYS A 3 -18.46 3.21 -6.12
CA LYS A 3 -18.72 3.63 -4.74
C LYS A 3 -17.70 3.13 -3.73
N LEU A 4 -17.07 1.96 -3.91
CA LEU A 4 -16.14 1.44 -2.91
C LEU A 4 -14.76 2.10 -3.03
N GLU A 5 -14.30 2.36 -4.25
CA GLU A 5 -13.02 3.05 -4.50
C GLU A 5 -13.01 4.48 -3.93
N ASP A 6 -14.14 5.17 -4.04
CA ASP A 6 -14.26 6.56 -3.57
C ASP A 6 -14.55 6.67 -2.07
N ASN A 7 -15.16 5.64 -1.45
CA ASN A 7 -15.62 5.71 -0.06
C ASN A 7 -14.83 4.81 0.92
N LEU A 8 -14.03 3.83 0.46
CA LEU A 8 -13.29 2.94 1.35
C LEU A 8 -11.90 3.48 1.68
N THR A 9 -11.88 4.35 2.70
CA THR A 9 -10.63 4.84 3.28
C THR A 9 -10.17 3.93 4.41
N LEU A 10 -8.97 3.39 4.33
CA LEU A 10 -8.38 2.55 5.38
C LEU A 10 -7.00 3.07 5.78
N SER A 11 -6.70 2.99 7.07
CA SER A 11 -5.38 3.33 7.61
C SER A 11 -4.80 2.16 8.38
N TRP A 12 -3.50 1.93 8.17
CA TRP A 12 -2.76 0.82 8.73
C TRP A 12 -1.55 1.39 9.46
N ILE A 13 -1.42 1.04 10.73
CA ILE A 13 -0.31 1.43 11.57
C ILE A 13 0.41 0.16 11.99
N VAL A 14 1.68 0.05 11.63
CA VAL A 14 2.56 -0.98 12.17
C VAL A 14 3.07 -0.46 13.51
N ILE A 15 3.03 -1.30 14.54
CA ILE A 15 3.47 -0.94 15.90
C ILE A 15 4.59 -1.88 16.30
N ASP A 16 5.70 -1.31 16.76
CA ASP A 16 6.77 -2.03 17.45
C ASP A 16 6.64 -1.72 18.95
N PRO A 17 6.03 -2.63 19.73
CA PRO A 17 5.75 -2.38 21.14
C PRO A 17 7.00 -2.44 22.01
N ILE A 18 8.06 -3.14 21.57
CA ILE A 18 9.32 -3.29 22.31
C ILE A 18 10.05 -1.96 22.34
N LEU A 19 10.14 -1.32 21.17
CA LEU A 19 10.81 -0.03 21.00
C LEU A 19 9.86 1.17 21.11
N LYS A 20 8.58 0.93 21.44
CA LYS A 20 7.53 1.94 21.67
C LYS A 20 7.37 2.93 20.51
N ARG A 21 7.33 2.41 19.29
CA ARG A 21 7.23 3.22 18.06
C ARG A 21 6.18 2.67 17.11
N ALA A 22 5.74 3.51 16.19
CA ALA A 22 4.71 3.17 15.21
C ALA A 22 5.00 3.85 13.88
N ALA A 23 4.70 3.19 12.77
CA ALA A 23 4.71 3.79 11.45
C ALA A 23 3.35 3.65 10.79
N ASN A 24 2.89 4.74 10.19
CA ASN A 24 1.73 4.72 9.34
C ASN A 24 2.17 4.33 7.92
N VAL A 25 1.70 3.19 7.44
CA VAL A 25 1.98 2.67 6.08
C VAL A 25 0.78 2.85 5.14
N SER A 26 -0.21 3.65 5.53
CA SER A 26 -1.41 3.87 4.73
C SER A 26 -1.22 4.88 3.60
N SER A 27 -1.81 4.57 2.45
CA SER A 27 -2.10 5.54 1.38
C SER A 27 -3.46 6.21 1.54
N LEU A 28 -4.22 5.83 2.58
CA LEU A 28 -5.63 6.17 2.87
C LEU A 28 -6.62 5.69 1.82
N ARG A 29 -6.35 5.89 0.52
CA ARG A 29 -7.23 5.50 -0.58
C ARG A 29 -6.67 4.31 -1.36
N PRO A 30 -7.54 3.45 -1.90
CA PRO A 30 -7.10 2.31 -2.68
C PRO A 30 -6.51 2.75 -4.03
N VAL A 31 -5.53 2.00 -4.50
CA VAL A 31 -4.97 2.09 -5.86
C VAL A 31 -5.63 1.14 -6.85
N SER A 32 -6.39 0.16 -6.36
CA SER A 32 -7.17 -0.79 -7.17
C SER A 32 -8.22 -1.48 -6.31
N VAL A 33 -9.44 -1.64 -6.85
CA VAL A 33 -10.46 -2.53 -6.30
C VAL A 33 -10.85 -3.54 -7.38
N ARG A 34 -10.77 -4.83 -7.06
CA ARG A 34 -11.16 -5.92 -7.97
C ARG A 34 -12.19 -6.80 -7.27
N ALA A 35 -13.38 -6.93 -7.83
CA ALA A 35 -14.29 -7.99 -7.41
C ALA A 35 -14.00 -9.25 -8.22
N HIS A 36 -13.97 -10.39 -7.56
CA HIS A 36 -13.96 -11.68 -8.26
C HIS A 36 -15.32 -11.94 -8.91
N SER A 37 -15.34 -12.80 -9.94
CA SER A 37 -16.49 -13.03 -10.83
C SER A 37 -17.77 -13.49 -10.13
N ASP A 38 -17.67 -13.96 -8.88
CA ASP A 38 -18.80 -14.36 -8.05
C ASP A 38 -19.35 -13.23 -7.15
N LYS A 39 -18.74 -12.03 -7.16
CA LYS A 39 -19.09 -10.85 -6.33
C LYS A 39 -19.07 -11.11 -4.81
N THR A 40 -18.58 -12.27 -4.37
CA THR A 40 -18.50 -12.61 -2.94
C THR A 40 -17.16 -12.23 -2.34
N VAL A 41 -16.15 -11.97 -3.18
CA VAL A 41 -14.82 -11.57 -2.75
C VAL A 41 -14.39 -10.29 -3.45
N ILE A 42 -13.91 -9.33 -2.66
CA ILE A 42 -13.38 -8.05 -3.13
C ILE A 42 -11.93 -7.93 -2.66
N GLU A 43 -11.00 -7.82 -3.60
CA GLU A 43 -9.61 -7.48 -3.32
C GLU A 43 -9.42 -5.97 -3.46
N VAL A 44 -8.87 -5.35 -2.43
CA VAL A 44 -8.57 -3.92 -2.39
C VAL A 44 -7.07 -3.75 -2.17
N THR A 45 -6.40 -3.09 -3.10
CA THR A 45 -4.97 -2.78 -3.00
C THR A 45 -4.77 -1.32 -2.61
N TYR A 46 -3.92 -1.07 -1.63
CA TYR A 46 -3.38 0.23 -1.22
C TYR A 46 -1.89 0.26 -1.51
N ALA A 47 -1.36 1.42 -1.88
CA ALA A 47 0.07 1.56 -2.14
C ALA A 47 0.57 2.96 -1.79
N THR A 48 1.73 3.02 -1.12
CA THR A 48 2.44 4.26 -0.80
C THR A 48 3.92 4.10 -1.08
N ILE A 49 4.59 5.19 -1.48
CA ILE A 49 6.03 5.19 -1.72
C ILE A 49 6.74 5.58 -0.43
N ILE A 50 7.74 4.79 -0.03
CA ILE A 50 8.63 5.07 1.09
C ILE A 50 10.09 5.05 0.60
N SER A 51 10.98 5.77 1.30
CA SER A 51 12.41 5.76 0.99
C SER A 51 13.03 4.43 1.44
N GLY A 52 13.83 3.82 0.58
CA GLY A 52 14.67 2.65 0.86
C GLY A 52 16.11 3.02 1.24
N ASP A 53 16.45 4.32 1.30
CA ASP A 53 17.81 4.83 1.55
C ASP A 53 18.40 4.39 2.89
N TYR A 54 17.55 3.92 3.80
CA TYR A 54 17.95 3.50 5.14
C TYR A 54 18.61 2.11 5.20
N CYS A 55 18.69 1.38 4.08
CA CYS A 55 19.23 0.02 4.05
C CYS A 55 20.66 -0.12 3.54
N GLY A 56 21.34 0.98 3.19
CA GLY A 56 22.67 0.91 2.56
C GLY A 56 22.66 0.27 1.16
N ILE A 57 21.47 0.19 0.55
CA ILE A 57 21.28 -0.06 -0.89
C ILE A 57 21.47 1.30 -1.56
N ASP A 58 22.25 1.37 -2.63
CA ASP A 58 22.71 2.60 -3.29
C ASP A 58 21.67 3.75 -3.29
N THR A 59 21.81 4.63 -2.29
CA THR A 59 21.28 5.98 -1.97
C THR A 59 20.17 6.66 -2.81
N THR A 60 19.35 5.95 -3.56
CA THR A 60 18.28 6.52 -4.40
C THR A 60 17.05 5.60 -4.55
N GLU A 61 17.01 4.45 -3.88
CA GLU A 61 15.96 3.47 -4.12
C GLU A 61 14.71 3.78 -3.28
N PHE A 62 13.61 4.08 -3.98
CA PHE A 62 12.28 4.07 -3.40
C PHE A 62 11.75 2.63 -3.34
N VAL A 63 10.84 2.37 -2.42
CA VAL A 63 10.07 1.13 -2.41
C VAL A 63 8.59 1.43 -2.28
N GLU A 64 7.78 0.64 -2.97
CA GLU A 64 6.33 0.67 -2.84
C GLU A 64 5.93 -0.21 -1.67
N SER A 65 5.38 0.39 -0.62
CA SER A 65 4.65 -0.32 0.42
C SER A 65 3.24 -0.62 -0.10
N ARG A 66 2.97 -1.90 -0.35
CA ARG A 66 1.70 -2.37 -0.89
C ARG A 66 0.96 -3.19 0.16
N VAL A 67 -0.28 -2.79 0.44
CA VAL A 67 -1.21 -3.53 1.28
C VAL A 67 -2.32 -4.08 0.40
N ALA A 68 -2.53 -5.39 0.40
CA ALA A 68 -3.69 -6.02 -0.24
C ALA A 68 -4.62 -6.57 0.85
N ALA A 69 -5.88 -6.14 0.79
CA ALA A 69 -6.95 -6.55 1.69
C ALA A 69 -7.99 -7.34 0.90
N ILE A 70 -8.31 -8.55 1.35
CA ILE A 70 -9.36 -9.38 0.78
C ILE A 70 -10.57 -9.32 1.70
N PHE A 71 -11.69 -8.88 1.15
CA PHE A 71 -12.95 -8.80 1.85
C PHE A 71 -13.92 -9.86 1.33
N GLY A 72 -14.60 -10.54 2.26
CA GLY A 72 -15.79 -11.34 1.97
C GLY A 72 -17.04 -10.47 2.02
N CYS A 73 -17.95 -10.71 1.08
CA CYS A 73 -19.29 -10.13 1.02
C CYS A 73 -20.29 -11.26 1.23
N GLU A 74 -20.84 -11.37 2.44
CA GLU A 74 -21.96 -12.27 2.70
C GLU A 74 -23.27 -11.66 2.18
N THR A 75 -24.33 -12.44 2.07
CA THR A 75 -25.63 -11.94 1.61
C THR A 75 -26.18 -10.89 2.59
N GLY A 76 -25.96 -9.61 2.30
CA GLY A 76 -26.26 -8.47 3.17
C GLY A 76 -25.25 -7.33 2.95
N ASN A 77 -25.46 -6.17 3.57
CA ASN A 77 -24.52 -5.03 3.49
C ASN A 77 -23.26 -5.21 4.37
N ASN A 78 -22.92 -6.45 4.74
CA ASN A 78 -21.81 -6.74 5.64
C ASN A 78 -20.58 -7.16 4.84
N ILE A 79 -19.48 -6.46 5.08
CA ILE A 79 -18.17 -6.74 4.48
C ILE A 79 -17.24 -7.18 5.62
N GLU A 80 -16.59 -8.33 5.46
CA GLU A 80 -15.65 -8.87 6.45
C GLU A 80 -14.24 -8.92 5.85
N LEU A 81 -13.23 -8.44 6.59
CA LEU A 81 -11.83 -8.59 6.19
C LEU A 81 -11.38 -10.03 6.43
N ARG A 82 -11.09 -10.76 5.36
CA ARG A 82 -10.63 -12.17 5.41
C ARG A 82 -9.13 -12.30 5.43
N GLU A 83 -8.44 -11.48 4.64
CA GLU A 83 -6.99 -11.52 4.55
C GLU A 83 -6.43 -10.10 4.44
N LEU A 84 -5.30 -9.88 5.09
CA LEU A 84 -4.49 -8.69 4.93
C LEU A 84 -3.06 -9.12 4.67
N SER A 85 -2.46 -8.62 3.59
CA SER A 85 -1.05 -8.80 3.30
C SER A 85 -0.36 -7.45 3.11
N LEU A 86 0.82 -7.32 3.70
CA LEU A 86 1.73 -6.19 3.50
C LEU A 86 2.99 -6.71 2.81
N CYS A 87 3.41 -6.05 1.73
CA CYS A 87 4.68 -6.34 1.08
C CYS A 87 5.37 -5.03 0.68
N LEU A 88 6.70 -5.07 0.69
CA LEU A 88 7.51 -4.01 0.08
C LEU A 88 7.99 -4.49 -1.29
N VAL A 89 7.87 -3.61 -2.27
CA VAL A 89 8.19 -3.89 -3.67
C VAL A 89 9.22 -2.87 -4.14
N ASP A 90 10.32 -3.33 -4.73
CA ASP A 90 11.34 -2.45 -5.28
C ASP A 90 10.90 -1.76 -6.59
N MET A 91 11.76 -0.90 -7.12
CA MET A 91 11.49 -0.13 -8.34
C MET A 91 11.39 -0.99 -9.60
N VAL A 92 11.95 -2.21 -9.57
CA VAL A 92 11.90 -3.20 -10.65
C VAL A 92 10.69 -4.14 -10.46
N ARG A 93 9.81 -3.84 -9.50
CA ARG A 93 8.59 -4.57 -9.16
C ARG A 93 8.83 -5.95 -8.54
N SER A 94 10.01 -6.19 -7.98
CA SER A 94 10.30 -7.40 -7.21
C SER A 94 9.88 -7.24 -5.76
N ARG A 95 9.35 -8.32 -5.16
CA ARG A 95 9.07 -8.33 -3.72
C ARG A 95 10.38 -8.43 -2.95
N LEU A 96 10.57 -7.55 -1.99
CA LEU A 96 11.69 -7.64 -1.06
C LEU A 96 11.52 -8.85 -0.14
N ASN A 97 12.64 -9.45 0.27
CA ASN A 97 12.61 -10.51 1.27
C ASN A 97 12.23 -9.95 2.66
N GLY A 98 11.97 -10.84 3.61
CA GLY A 98 11.52 -10.46 4.95
C GLY A 98 12.53 -9.60 5.72
N GLU A 99 13.83 -9.92 5.61
CA GLU A 99 14.89 -9.18 6.31
C GLU A 99 14.98 -7.73 5.82
N MET A 100 15.07 -7.54 4.51
CA MET A 100 15.11 -6.21 3.89
C MET A 100 13.84 -5.43 4.20
N SER A 101 12.68 -6.10 4.12
CA SER A 101 11.38 -5.46 4.39
C SER A 101 11.30 -4.93 5.82
N LEU A 102 11.71 -5.73 6.80
CA LEU A 102 11.71 -5.34 8.21
C LEU A 102 12.72 -4.23 8.51
N ARG A 103 13.88 -4.23 7.84
CA ARG A 103 14.88 -3.16 7.99
C ARG A 103 14.32 -1.82 7.51
N ILE A 104 13.71 -1.78 6.33
CA ILE A 104 13.08 -0.54 5.79
C ILE A 104 11.96 -0.06 6.71
N LEU A 105 11.08 -0.95 7.17
CA LEU A 105 9.99 -0.59 8.08
C LEU A 105 10.52 -0.04 9.41
N LYS A 106 11.53 -0.68 9.99
CA LYS A 106 12.19 -0.23 11.23
C LYS A 106 12.72 1.20 11.06
N GLU A 107 13.42 1.46 9.97
CA GLU A 107 14.01 2.77 9.72
C GLU A 107 12.95 3.84 9.44
N ALA A 108 11.90 3.51 8.69
CA ALA A 108 10.75 4.40 8.50
C ALA A 108 10.06 4.74 9.84
N MET A 109 10.01 3.79 10.78
CA MET A 109 9.50 4.01 12.15
C MET A 109 10.42 4.86 13.01
N GLU A 110 11.74 4.76 12.84
CA GLU A 110 12.74 5.52 13.62
C GLU A 110 12.78 6.99 13.22
N ASN A 111 12.72 7.23 11.91
CA ASN A 111 12.88 8.58 11.37
C ASN A 111 11.56 9.37 11.37
N GLY A 112 10.40 8.71 11.55
CA GLY A 112 9.07 9.34 11.58
C GLY A 112 8.66 10.07 10.29
N ASP A 113 9.56 10.13 9.31
CA ASP A 113 9.45 10.91 8.10
C ASP A 113 8.89 10.04 6.98
N ARG A 114 7.63 10.31 6.61
CA ARG A 114 7.26 10.25 5.20
C ARG A 114 7.94 11.43 4.53
N ARG A 115 9.20 11.29 4.11
CA ARG A 115 9.89 12.41 3.43
C ARG A 115 9.08 12.82 2.20
N LYS A 116 8.96 14.14 2.00
CA LYS A 116 8.40 14.72 0.76
C LYS A 116 9.12 14.13 -0.42
N GLU A 117 8.34 13.56 -1.33
CA GLU A 117 8.79 13.00 -2.60
C GLU A 117 9.81 13.92 -3.29
N ASN A 118 11.00 13.40 -3.62
CA ASN A 118 11.93 14.06 -4.54
C ASN A 118 11.45 13.83 -5.99
N GLY A 119 12.17 14.32 -7.00
CA GLY A 119 11.74 14.27 -8.40
C GLY A 119 11.28 12.88 -8.88
N GLN A 120 12.00 11.82 -8.50
CA GLN A 120 11.64 10.44 -8.84
C GLN A 120 10.44 9.96 -8.03
N GLY A 121 10.45 10.11 -6.70
CA GLY A 121 9.30 9.73 -5.86
C GLY A 121 7.98 10.38 -6.31
N LYS A 122 8.03 11.63 -6.81
CA LYS A 122 6.87 12.35 -7.35
C LYS A 122 6.34 11.72 -8.62
N GLU A 123 7.23 11.29 -9.50
CA GLU A 123 6.85 10.61 -10.74
C GLU A 123 6.18 9.27 -10.43
N TYR A 124 6.66 8.52 -9.44
CA TYR A 124 6.03 7.27 -9.03
C TYR A 124 4.69 7.46 -8.32
N ALA A 125 4.59 8.44 -7.42
CA ALA A 125 3.32 8.81 -6.82
C ALA A 125 2.30 9.25 -7.88
N LYS A 126 2.75 10.07 -8.86
CA LYS A 126 1.94 10.43 -10.02
C LYS A 126 1.54 9.20 -10.85
N ASN A 127 2.42 8.23 -11.05
CA ASN A 127 2.09 6.97 -11.73
C ASN A 127 1.08 6.12 -10.92
N LEU A 128 1.15 6.10 -9.59
CA LEU A 128 0.16 5.44 -8.74
C LEU A 128 -1.20 6.14 -8.80
N ASP A 129 -1.20 7.47 -8.84
CA ASP A 129 -2.42 8.27 -9.03
C ASP A 129 -2.99 8.13 -10.45
N CYS A 130 -2.14 8.07 -11.48
CA CYS A 130 -2.56 7.75 -12.84
C CYS A 130 -3.13 6.33 -12.93
N ARG A 131 -2.52 5.36 -12.25
CA ARG A 131 -3.01 3.98 -12.17
C ARG A 131 -4.39 3.95 -11.50
N ARG A 132 -4.60 4.71 -10.42
CA ARG A 132 -5.94 4.93 -9.83
C ARG A 132 -6.93 5.44 -10.85
N GLN A 133 -6.60 6.52 -11.56
CA GLN A 133 -7.49 7.13 -12.55
C GLN A 133 -7.77 6.21 -13.74
N SER A 134 -6.78 5.45 -14.21
CA SER A 134 -6.93 4.52 -15.34
C SER A 134 -7.86 3.36 -15.04
N LEU A 135 -7.93 2.90 -13.78
CA LEU A 135 -8.84 1.83 -13.36
C LEU A 135 -10.28 2.33 -13.21
N ILE A 136 -10.46 3.61 -12.90
CA ILE A 136 -11.77 4.28 -12.85
C ILE A 136 -12.33 4.54 -14.26
N GLY A 137 -11.46 4.62 -15.27
CA GLY A 137 -11.83 4.91 -16.67
C GLY A 137 -12.12 3.70 -17.57
N ILE A 138 -12.01 2.47 -17.04
CA ILE A 138 -12.32 1.23 -17.79
C ILE A 138 -13.68 0.70 -17.29
N ASP A 139 -14.75 1.37 -17.69
CA ASP A 139 -16.10 0.81 -17.69
C ASP A 139 -16.48 0.52 -19.16
N TYR A 140 -16.67 -0.77 -19.51
CA TYR A 140 -17.39 -1.23 -20.71
C TYR A 140 -18.66 -1.98 -20.27
#